data_AF-A0A2G6J2Z4-F1
#
_entry.id   AF-A0A2G6J2Z4-F1
#
_cell.length_a   1.000
_cell.length_b   1.000
_cell.length_c   1.000
_cell.angle_alpha   90.00
_cell.angle_beta   90.00
_cell.angle_gamma   90.00
#
_symmetry.space_group_name_H-M   'P 1'
#
loop_
_entity.id
_entity.type
_entity.pdbx_description
1 polymer ?
#
loop_
_entity_poly.entity_id
_entity_poly.type
_entity_poly.pdbx_seq_one_letter_code
_entity_poly.pdbx_strand_id
1 'polypeptide(L)'
;MPAFAYRGLDARGKQVNGVREAESARALRQALRKDGVFLTESHEAREKVVKGSGLSREVDFKSYLDRVKPQDIAVLTRQLSVLLRAGIPLTESLQALAEQATSEKLRRTLSDVRTKVNEGTSLGDALEAHKRYFPDLYVNMVRAGEAAGNLEQVLGRLAAFMDGQVRMKGKISGAMVYPIVMAAVGIGITAMLMVVVVPKVTQIFADMGKALPWNTRLLIFLSDITGNYWWLIALLGIGLFFLFRWWKKTPAGRGRLDRIYLKLWVVGPLVRMVAISRFARTMGTMLAAGVPLLRTLEIVRSILGNTVLMKVVDNARDAIREGESIANPLAKSGHFPPVVTRMIAVGERSGQLESMLETVADSYETEVDLRIQRLTTLMEPLIILLMGGIVGFIVLSILLPILDMNEMVG
;
A
#
# COMPACT_ATOMS: atom_id res chain seq x y z
N MET A 1 -5.10 -13.66 -40.27
CA MET A 1 -6.28 -14.26 -40.93
C MET A 1 -7.53 -13.85 -40.14
N PRO A 2 -8.69 -13.61 -40.77
CA PRO A 2 -9.88 -13.19 -40.01
C PRO A 2 -10.39 -14.33 -39.12
N ALA A 3 -10.72 -14.00 -37.87
CA ALA A 3 -11.34 -14.92 -36.93
C ALA A 3 -12.86 -14.84 -37.07
N PHE A 4 -13.54 -15.99 -37.10
CA PHE A 4 -15.00 -16.04 -37.12
C PHE A 4 -15.52 -16.66 -35.82
N ALA A 5 -16.46 -15.96 -35.18
CA ALA A 5 -17.26 -16.55 -34.12
C ALA A 5 -18.40 -17.36 -34.76
N TYR A 6 -18.53 -18.62 -34.36
CA TYR A 6 -19.53 -19.53 -34.90
C TYR A 6 -20.42 -20.11 -33.80
N ARG A 7 -21.68 -20.37 -34.17
CA ARG A 7 -22.65 -21.14 -33.39
C ARG A 7 -23.20 -22.23 -34.28
N GLY A 8 -23.10 -23.47 -33.84
CA GLY A 8 -23.51 -24.63 -34.60
C GLY A 8 -24.08 -25.73 -33.72
N LEU A 9 -24.53 -26.81 -34.36
CA LEU A 9 -25.04 -28.01 -33.72
C LEU A 9 -24.13 -29.18 -34.07
N ASP A 10 -23.69 -29.92 -33.05
CA ASP A 10 -23.05 -31.22 -33.24
C ASP A 10 -24.08 -32.24 -33.77
N ALA A 11 -23.63 -33.37 -34.33
CA ALA A 11 -24.47 -34.44 -34.88
C ALA A 11 -25.52 -35.00 -33.90
N ARG A 12 -25.35 -34.75 -32.59
CA ARG A 12 -26.29 -35.11 -31.51
C ARG A 12 -27.28 -34.00 -31.14
N GLY A 13 -27.33 -32.90 -31.91
CA GLY A 13 -28.22 -31.76 -31.66
C GLY A 13 -27.79 -30.85 -30.50
N LYS A 14 -26.56 -30.99 -29.99
CA LYS A 14 -26.03 -30.14 -28.91
C LYS A 14 -25.42 -28.86 -29.51
N GLN A 15 -25.77 -27.69 -28.97
CA GLN A 15 -25.19 -26.42 -29.41
C GLN A 15 -23.72 -26.31 -29.02
N VAL A 16 -22.88 -25.96 -30.00
CA VAL A 16 -21.44 -25.74 -29.86
C VAL A 16 -21.11 -24.36 -30.41
N ASN A 17 -20.45 -23.55 -29.58
CA ASN A 17 -20.05 -22.19 -29.92
C ASN A 17 -18.53 -22.06 -29.76
N GLY A 18 -17.87 -21.32 -30.65
CA GLY A 18 -16.43 -21.09 -30.58
C GLY A 18 -15.95 -20.01 -31.54
N VAL A 19 -14.65 -19.74 -31.52
CA VAL A 19 -13.98 -18.86 -32.47
C VAL A 19 -12.96 -19.67 -33.25
N ARG A 20 -12.98 -19.56 -34.58
CA ARG A 20 -12.03 -20.25 -35.46
C ARG A 20 -11.58 -19.35 -36.58
N GLU A 21 -10.29 -19.39 -36.89
CA GLU A 21 -9.72 -18.67 -38.02
C GLU A 21 -10.08 -19.37 -39.33
N ALA A 22 -10.59 -18.60 -40.29
CA ALA A 22 -10.93 -19.10 -41.62
C ALA A 22 -10.83 -17.97 -42.64
N GLU A 23 -10.44 -18.27 -43.87
CA GLU A 23 -10.27 -17.25 -44.92
C GLU A 23 -11.61 -16.70 -45.45
N SER A 24 -12.72 -17.41 -45.23
CA SER A 24 -14.07 -16.96 -45.56
C SER A 24 -15.12 -17.74 -44.76
N ALA A 25 -16.35 -17.21 -44.68
CA ALA A 25 -17.47 -17.91 -44.06
C ALA A 25 -17.79 -19.27 -44.74
N ARG A 26 -17.48 -19.42 -46.04
CA ARG A 26 -17.59 -20.70 -46.75
C ARG A 26 -16.52 -21.69 -46.28
N ALA A 27 -15.27 -21.24 -46.13
CA ALA A 27 -14.18 -22.06 -45.61
C ALA A 27 -14.44 -22.52 -44.16
N LEU A 28 -14.97 -21.63 -43.31
CA LEU A 28 -15.37 -21.95 -41.94
C LEU A 28 -16.44 -23.06 -41.90
N ARG A 29 -17.49 -22.94 -42.73
CA ARG A 29 -18.55 -23.96 -42.81
C ARG A 29 -18.00 -25.33 -43.23
N GLN A 30 -17.06 -25.35 -44.17
CA GLN A 30 -16.46 -26.60 -44.65
C GLN A 30 -15.54 -27.24 -43.59
N ALA A 31 -14.78 -26.43 -42.85
CA ALA A 31 -13.96 -26.88 -41.74
C ALA A 31 -14.80 -27.43 -40.58
N LEU A 32 -15.87 -26.74 -40.19
CA LEU A 32 -16.76 -27.20 -39.12
C LEU A 32 -17.55 -28.45 -39.49
N ARG A 33 -17.94 -28.58 -40.77
CA ARG A 33 -18.60 -29.80 -41.27
C ARG A 33 -17.69 -31.03 -41.23
N LYS A 34 -16.37 -30.87 -41.46
CA LYS A 34 -15.39 -31.96 -41.27
C LYS A 34 -15.31 -32.41 -39.81
N ASP A 35 -15.52 -31.50 -38.87
CA ASP A 35 -15.50 -31.76 -37.43
C ASP A 35 -16.88 -32.17 -36.88
N GLY A 36 -17.86 -32.47 -37.76
CA GLY A 36 -19.20 -32.93 -37.36
C GLY A 36 -20.13 -31.83 -36.85
N VAL A 37 -19.75 -30.55 -36.96
CA VAL A 37 -20.53 -29.40 -36.49
C VAL A 37 -21.23 -28.69 -37.66
N PHE A 38 -22.56 -28.65 -37.61
CA PHE A 38 -23.39 -27.92 -38.57
C PHE A 38 -23.54 -26.46 -38.15
N LEU A 39 -23.00 -25.57 -38.97
CA LEU A 39 -22.99 -24.12 -38.72
C LEU A 39 -24.40 -23.51 -38.85
N THR A 40 -24.91 -22.91 -37.78
CA THR A 40 -26.22 -22.22 -37.75
C THR A 40 -26.06 -20.71 -37.96
N GLU A 41 -25.08 -20.08 -37.31
CA GLU A 41 -24.77 -18.65 -37.43
C GLU A 41 -23.25 -18.43 -37.45
N SER A 42 -22.77 -17.49 -38.28
CA SER A 42 -21.37 -17.05 -38.28
C SER A 42 -21.29 -15.54 -38.41
N HIS A 43 -20.52 -14.90 -37.53
CA HIS A 43 -20.16 -13.50 -37.64
C HIS A 43 -18.63 -13.37 -37.75
N GLU A 44 -18.17 -12.55 -38.69
CA GLU A 44 -16.76 -12.15 -38.77
C GLU A 44 -16.46 -11.36 -37.49
N ALA A 45 -15.50 -11.83 -36.69
CA ALA A 45 -15.09 -11.14 -35.48
C ALA A 45 -14.24 -9.93 -35.89
N ARG A 46 -14.88 -8.92 -36.49
CA ARG A 46 -14.32 -7.57 -36.49
C ARG A 46 -14.22 -7.16 -35.03
N GLU A 47 -13.03 -6.68 -34.68
CA GLU A 47 -12.59 -6.22 -33.38
C GLU A 47 -13.50 -5.11 -32.81
N LYS A 48 -14.71 -5.48 -32.43
CA LYS A 48 -15.66 -4.70 -31.67
C LYS A 48 -16.22 -5.61 -30.60
N VAL A 49 -15.76 -5.32 -29.38
CA VAL A 49 -16.31 -5.77 -28.10
C VAL A 49 -17.82 -5.98 -28.21
N VAL A 50 -18.23 -7.24 -28.40
CA VAL A 50 -19.63 -7.64 -28.33
C VAL A 50 -20.00 -7.66 -26.85
N LYS A 51 -20.63 -6.58 -26.38
CA LYS A 51 -21.52 -6.62 -25.21
C LYS A 51 -22.72 -7.50 -25.59
N GLY A 52 -22.55 -8.81 -25.46
CA GLY A 52 -23.63 -9.78 -25.56
C GLY A 52 -24.24 -9.99 -24.18
N SER A 53 -25.50 -9.57 -24.03
CA SER A 53 -26.38 -9.90 -22.92
C SER A 53 -26.54 -11.43 -22.81
N GLY A 54 -26.04 -12.00 -21.71
CA GLY A 54 -26.23 -13.40 -21.35
C GLY A 54 -25.62 -13.65 -19.97
N LEU A 55 -26.41 -14.25 -19.08
CA LEU A 55 -26.13 -14.50 -17.66
C LEU A 55 -25.00 -15.52 -17.45
N SER A 56 -23.77 -15.15 -17.79
CA SER A 56 -22.56 -15.87 -17.40
C SER A 56 -21.46 -14.86 -17.12
N ARG A 57 -21.77 -13.91 -16.24
CA ARG A 57 -20.75 -13.18 -15.51
C ARG A 57 -20.28 -14.14 -14.42
N GLU A 58 -19.45 -15.11 -14.78
CA GLU A 58 -18.41 -15.54 -13.85
C GLU A 58 -17.66 -14.26 -13.53
N VAL A 59 -18.06 -13.61 -12.44
CA VAL A 59 -17.26 -12.58 -11.81
C VAL A 59 -15.93 -13.27 -11.59
N ASP A 60 -14.92 -12.79 -12.31
CA ASP A 60 -13.56 -13.32 -12.37
C ASP A 60 -12.89 -13.19 -10.99
N PHE A 61 -13.41 -13.95 -10.02
CA PHE A 61 -13.04 -13.94 -8.62
C PHE A 61 -11.58 -14.39 -8.49
N LYS A 62 -11.16 -15.27 -9.41
CA LYS A 62 -9.77 -15.72 -9.57
C LYS A 62 -8.84 -14.58 -9.97
N SER A 63 -9.24 -13.68 -10.88
CA SER A 63 -8.46 -12.47 -11.21
C SER A 63 -8.38 -11.47 -10.05
N TYR A 64 -9.37 -11.44 -9.16
CA TYR A 64 -9.32 -10.61 -7.94
C TYR A 64 -8.41 -11.22 -6.84
N LEU A 65 -8.33 -12.56 -6.76
CA LEU A 65 -7.41 -13.26 -5.87
C LEU A 65 -5.96 -13.32 -6.38
N ASP A 66 -5.76 -13.27 -7.69
CA ASP A 66 -4.42 -13.27 -8.30
C ASP A 66 -3.75 -11.89 -8.14
N ARG A 67 -3.19 -11.65 -6.95
CA ARG A 67 -2.53 -10.40 -6.59
C ARG A 67 -1.06 -10.64 -6.27
N VAL A 68 -0.21 -10.08 -7.13
CA VAL A 68 1.24 -9.99 -6.88
C VAL A 68 1.51 -9.12 -5.65
N LYS A 69 2.16 -9.72 -4.64
CA LYS A 69 2.58 -9.04 -3.41
C LYS A 69 3.99 -8.46 -3.61
N PRO A 70 4.36 -7.38 -2.89
CA PRO A 70 5.73 -6.86 -2.93
C PRO A 70 6.80 -7.89 -2.53
N GLN A 71 6.45 -8.83 -1.65
CA GLN A 71 7.34 -9.93 -1.25
C GLN A 71 7.64 -10.88 -2.42
N ASP A 72 6.67 -11.12 -3.31
CA ASP A 72 6.85 -12.01 -4.46
C ASP A 72 7.89 -11.42 -5.42
N ILE A 73 7.86 -10.11 -5.65
CA ILE A 73 8.87 -9.41 -6.47
C ILE A 73 10.24 -9.42 -5.78
N ALA A 74 10.31 -9.27 -4.45
CA ALA A 74 11.56 -9.34 -3.70
C ALA A 74 12.21 -10.73 -3.82
N VAL A 75 11.42 -11.80 -3.66
CA VAL A 75 11.87 -13.19 -3.82
C VAL A 75 12.35 -13.46 -5.23
N LEU A 76 11.56 -13.06 -6.23
CA LEU A 76 11.91 -13.19 -7.64
C LEU A 76 13.22 -12.47 -7.98
N THR A 77 13.40 -11.25 -7.48
CA THR A 77 14.61 -10.46 -7.71
C THR A 77 15.83 -11.13 -7.09
N ARG A 78 15.67 -11.71 -5.88
CA ARG A 78 16.73 -12.50 -5.23
C ARG A 78 17.06 -13.75 -6.04
N GLN A 79 16.06 -14.49 -6.49
CA GLN A 79 16.27 -15.70 -7.30
C GLN A 79 16.95 -15.36 -8.62
N LEU A 80 16.55 -14.27 -9.30
CA LEU A 80 17.22 -13.78 -10.50
C LEU A 80 18.69 -13.46 -10.23
N SER A 81 18.98 -12.73 -9.14
CA SER A 81 20.37 -12.47 -8.72
C SER A 81 21.17 -13.75 -8.51
N VAL A 82 20.60 -14.77 -7.87
CA VAL A 82 21.27 -16.06 -7.61
C VAL A 82 21.53 -16.83 -8.91
N LEU A 83 20.55 -16.90 -9.82
CA LEU A 83 20.70 -17.59 -11.10
C LEU A 83 21.78 -16.93 -11.98
N LEU A 84 21.79 -15.60 -12.05
CA LEU A 84 22.81 -14.86 -12.80
C LEU A 84 24.20 -15.01 -12.16
N ARG A 85 24.31 -15.00 -10.83
CA ARG A 85 25.58 -15.30 -10.13
C ARG A 85 26.10 -16.71 -10.41
N ALA A 86 25.20 -17.67 -10.66
CA ALA A 86 25.54 -19.02 -11.06
C ALA A 86 25.96 -19.13 -12.54
N GLY A 87 25.97 -18.03 -13.29
CA GLY A 87 26.34 -17.99 -14.70
C GLY A 87 25.23 -18.42 -15.65
N ILE A 88 23.99 -18.56 -15.17
CA ILE A 88 22.85 -18.93 -16.02
C ILE A 88 22.46 -17.73 -16.89
N PRO A 89 22.27 -17.89 -18.21
CA PRO A 89 21.85 -16.80 -19.08
C PRO A 89 20.57 -16.09 -18.59
N LEU A 90 20.46 -14.78 -18.85
CA LEU A 90 19.34 -13.98 -18.39
C LEU A 90 17.98 -14.47 -18.93
N THR A 91 17.92 -14.82 -20.21
CA THR A 91 16.71 -15.32 -20.86
C THR A 91 16.25 -16.66 -20.26
N GLU A 92 17.19 -17.57 -19.96
CA GLU A 92 16.92 -18.85 -19.28
C GLU A 92 16.48 -18.63 -17.83
N SER A 93 17.14 -17.71 -17.12
CA SER A 93 16.78 -17.35 -15.75
C SER A 93 15.35 -16.78 -15.68
N LEU A 94 14.99 -15.88 -16.60
CA LEU A 94 13.64 -15.33 -16.69
C LEU A 94 12.60 -16.41 -17.02
N GLN A 95 12.96 -17.42 -17.84
CA GLN A 95 12.07 -18.54 -18.12
C GLN A 95 11.83 -19.40 -16.89
N ALA A 96 12.89 -19.78 -16.17
CA ALA A 96 12.77 -20.57 -14.94
C ALA A 96 11.90 -19.85 -13.90
N LEU A 97 12.04 -18.53 -13.76
CA LEU A 97 11.22 -17.73 -12.86
C LEU A 97 9.76 -17.62 -13.32
N ALA A 98 9.51 -17.54 -14.63
CA ALA A 98 8.16 -17.54 -15.18
C ALA A 98 7.43 -18.87 -14.92
N GLU A 99 8.13 -20.00 -15.04
CA GLU A 99 7.58 -21.33 -14.75
C GLU A 99 7.28 -21.54 -13.26
N GLN A 100 8.09 -20.95 -12.36
CA GLN A 100 7.91 -21.03 -10.92
C GLN A 100 6.93 -19.98 -10.35
N ALA A 101 6.49 -19.01 -11.15
CA ALA A 101 5.62 -17.94 -10.68
C ALA A 101 4.24 -18.49 -10.27
N THR A 102 3.86 -18.25 -9.00
CA THR A 102 2.57 -18.68 -8.45
C THR A 102 1.39 -17.84 -8.94
N SER A 103 1.66 -16.61 -9.37
CA SER A 103 0.67 -15.67 -9.90
C SER A 103 0.67 -15.69 -11.42
N GLU A 104 -0.51 -15.84 -12.02
CA GLU A 104 -0.67 -15.83 -13.48
C GLU A 104 -0.27 -14.48 -14.08
N LYS A 105 -0.60 -13.38 -13.39
CA LYS A 105 -0.14 -12.03 -13.78
C LYS A 105 1.38 -11.90 -13.75
N LEU A 106 2.04 -12.45 -12.74
CA LEU A 106 3.49 -12.40 -12.63
C LEU A 106 4.14 -13.25 -13.73
N ARG A 107 3.62 -14.45 -13.99
CA ARG A 107 4.06 -15.33 -15.08
C ARG A 107 4.02 -14.62 -16.42
N ARG A 108 2.87 -14.01 -16.78
CA ARG A 108 2.71 -13.23 -18.02
C ARG A 108 3.67 -12.06 -18.11
N THR A 109 3.87 -11.36 -17.00
CA THR A 109 4.80 -10.22 -16.93
C THR A 109 6.23 -10.68 -17.24
N LEU A 110 6.68 -11.79 -16.64
CA LEU A 110 8.02 -12.33 -16.88
C LEU A 110 8.19 -12.90 -18.28
N SER A 111 7.17 -13.54 -18.84
CA SER A 111 7.20 -14.01 -20.22
C SER A 111 7.31 -12.86 -21.23
N ASP A 112 6.61 -11.73 -20.99
CA ASP A 112 6.74 -10.52 -21.81
C ASP A 112 8.15 -9.91 -21.70
N VAL A 113 8.66 -9.77 -20.47
CA VAL A 113 10.03 -9.26 -20.23
C VAL A 113 11.06 -10.16 -20.91
N ARG A 114 10.95 -11.49 -20.77
CA ARG A 114 11.83 -12.46 -21.42
C ARG A 114 11.81 -12.30 -22.95
N THR A 115 10.62 -12.14 -23.53
CA THR A 115 10.46 -12.00 -24.98
C THR A 115 11.18 -10.76 -25.49
N LYS A 116 10.97 -9.60 -24.83
CA LYS A 116 11.65 -8.35 -25.18
C LYS A 116 13.17 -8.43 -25.03
N VAL A 117 13.65 -9.07 -23.97
CA VAL A 117 15.09 -9.29 -23.76
C VAL A 117 15.67 -10.19 -24.85
N ASN A 118 14.94 -11.24 -25.24
CA ASN A 118 15.34 -12.13 -26.33
C ASN A 118 15.32 -11.43 -27.71
N GLU A 119 14.47 -10.41 -27.88
CA GLU A 119 14.44 -9.51 -29.05
C GLU A 119 15.56 -8.47 -29.03
N GLY A 120 16.40 -8.43 -27.98
CA GLY A 120 17.56 -7.54 -27.86
C GLY A 120 17.28 -6.24 -27.09
N THR A 121 16.12 -6.10 -26.46
CA THR A 121 15.85 -4.97 -25.56
C THR A 121 16.62 -5.14 -24.24
N SER A 122 17.12 -4.04 -23.66
CA SER A 122 17.74 -4.09 -22.34
C SER A 122 16.74 -4.59 -21.27
N LEU A 123 17.23 -5.26 -20.22
CA LEU A 123 16.37 -5.71 -19.13
C LEU A 123 15.66 -4.53 -18.46
N GLY A 124 16.38 -3.42 -18.27
CA GLY A 124 15.81 -2.20 -17.69
C GLY A 124 14.61 -1.68 -18.48
N ASP A 125 14.72 -1.59 -19.81
CA ASP A 125 13.65 -1.08 -20.68
C ASP A 125 12.47 -2.05 -20.76
N ALA A 126 12.75 -3.36 -20.80
CA ALA A 126 11.71 -4.38 -20.78
C ALA A 126 10.86 -4.30 -19.49
N LEU A 127 11.51 -4.04 -18.34
CA LEU A 127 10.84 -3.87 -17.05
C LEU A 127 10.07 -2.54 -16.93
N GLU A 128 10.48 -1.49 -17.65
CA GLU A 128 9.83 -0.18 -17.59
C GLU A 128 8.36 -0.25 -18.04
N ALA A 129 8.03 -1.13 -18.98
CA ALA A 129 6.65 -1.36 -19.42
C ALA A 129 5.72 -1.82 -18.27
N HIS A 130 6.29 -2.30 -17.16
CA HIS A 130 5.59 -2.91 -16.03
C HIS A 130 5.80 -2.14 -14.71
N LYS A 131 5.73 -0.80 -14.75
CA LYS A 131 5.93 0.11 -13.59
C LYS A 131 5.12 -0.21 -12.33
N ARG A 132 4.00 -0.92 -12.49
CA ARG A 132 3.16 -1.38 -11.38
C ARG A 132 3.92 -2.33 -10.44
N TYR A 133 4.80 -3.16 -10.98
CA TYR A 133 5.58 -4.15 -10.24
C TYR A 133 7.04 -3.72 -10.09
N PHE A 134 7.58 -3.01 -11.08
CA PHE A 134 8.96 -2.54 -11.12
C PHE A 134 8.99 -1.01 -11.11
N PRO A 135 9.01 -0.37 -9.92
CA PRO A 135 8.99 1.09 -9.81
C PRO A 135 10.28 1.72 -10.39
N ASP A 136 10.28 3.03 -10.60
CA ASP A 136 11.42 3.73 -11.24
C ASP A 136 12.77 3.43 -10.56
N LEU A 137 12.80 3.30 -9.23
CA LEU A 137 13.99 2.86 -8.50
C LEU A 137 14.54 1.51 -9.01
N TYR A 138 13.66 0.52 -9.19
CA TYR A 138 14.00 -0.82 -9.66
C TYR A 138 14.59 -0.75 -11.06
N VAL A 139 13.88 -0.09 -11.96
CA VAL A 139 14.25 0.04 -13.37
C VAL A 139 15.60 0.75 -13.53
N ASN A 140 15.80 1.88 -12.85
CA ASN A 140 17.04 2.66 -12.97
C ASN A 140 18.23 1.94 -12.34
N MET A 141 18.03 1.18 -11.25
CA MET A 141 19.08 0.31 -10.73
C MET A 141 19.46 -0.78 -11.73
N VAL A 142 18.49 -1.49 -12.28
CA VAL A 142 18.75 -2.53 -13.30
C VAL A 142 19.50 -1.96 -14.50
N ARG A 143 19.09 -0.79 -15.01
CA ARG A 143 19.81 -0.11 -16.11
C ARG A 143 21.26 0.20 -15.76
N ALA A 144 21.52 0.71 -14.56
CA ALA A 144 22.88 0.98 -14.11
C ALA A 144 23.70 -0.31 -13.98
N GLY A 145 23.09 -1.38 -13.46
CA GLY A 145 23.75 -2.68 -13.32
C GLY A 145 24.05 -3.36 -14.66
N GLU A 146 23.15 -3.22 -15.62
CA GLU A 146 23.32 -3.73 -16.98
C GLU A 146 24.41 -2.95 -17.73
N ALA A 147 24.41 -1.62 -17.63
CA ALA A 147 25.44 -0.76 -18.23
C ALA A 147 26.84 -0.98 -17.62
N ALA A 148 26.90 -1.28 -16.32
CA ALA A 148 28.15 -1.56 -15.61
C ALA A 148 28.57 -3.04 -15.65
N GLY A 149 27.75 -3.93 -16.23
CA GLY A 149 28.03 -5.37 -16.31
C GLY A 149 28.05 -6.09 -14.95
N ASN A 150 27.37 -5.56 -13.93
CA ASN A 150 27.32 -6.11 -12.56
C ASN A 150 25.87 -6.33 -12.08
N LEU A 151 24.98 -6.67 -13.02
CA LEU A 151 23.55 -6.84 -12.83
C LEU A 151 23.22 -7.77 -11.64
N GLU A 152 23.99 -8.83 -11.47
CA GLU A 152 23.84 -9.82 -10.41
C GLU A 152 24.12 -9.27 -9.01
N GLN A 153 25.04 -8.31 -8.87
CA GLN A 153 25.27 -7.60 -7.61
C GLN A 153 24.14 -6.60 -7.34
N VAL A 154 23.73 -5.86 -8.38
CA VAL A 154 22.68 -4.84 -8.27
C VAL A 154 21.32 -5.46 -7.93
N LEU A 155 20.94 -6.57 -8.56
CA LEU A 155 19.72 -7.31 -8.22
C LEU A 155 19.76 -7.84 -6.78
N GLY A 156 20.94 -8.26 -6.29
CA GLY A 156 21.11 -8.66 -4.89
C GLY A 156 20.84 -7.52 -3.91
N ARG A 157 21.39 -6.32 -4.19
CA ARG A 157 21.12 -5.10 -3.41
C ARG A 157 19.65 -4.70 -3.48
N LEU A 158 19.04 -4.78 -4.66
CA LEU A 158 17.64 -4.47 -4.90
C LEU A 158 16.71 -5.41 -4.12
N ALA A 159 17.00 -6.71 -4.10
CA ALA A 159 16.27 -7.68 -3.31
C ALA A 159 16.37 -7.37 -1.80
N ALA A 160 17.57 -7.09 -1.29
CA ALA A 160 17.78 -6.72 0.11
C ALA A 160 17.02 -5.43 0.49
N PHE A 161 17.04 -4.43 -0.39
CA PHE A 161 16.25 -3.20 -0.23
C PHE A 161 14.74 -3.50 -0.17
N MET A 162 14.22 -4.30 -1.10
CA MET A 162 12.80 -4.66 -1.14
C MET A 162 12.37 -5.44 0.09
N ASP A 163 13.17 -6.41 0.55
CA ASP A 163 12.91 -7.13 1.80
C ASP A 163 12.90 -6.19 3.01
N GLY A 164 13.83 -5.23 3.06
CA GLY A 164 13.85 -4.17 4.07
C GLY A 164 12.57 -3.33 4.08
N GLN A 165 12.07 -2.96 2.90
CA GLN A 165 10.83 -2.20 2.75
C GLN A 165 9.60 -3.01 3.18
N VAL A 166 9.53 -4.29 2.84
CA VAL A 166 8.44 -5.18 3.29
C VAL A 166 8.50 -5.34 4.81
N ARG A 167 9.68 -5.59 5.38
CA ARG A 167 9.89 -5.71 6.83
C ARG A 167 9.48 -4.44 7.55
N MET A 168 9.95 -3.27 7.11
CA MET A 168 9.61 -1.97 7.70
C MET A 168 8.09 -1.71 7.67
N LYS A 169 7.46 -1.94 6.51
CA LYS A 169 6.01 -1.82 6.38
C LYS A 169 5.28 -2.80 7.31
N GLY A 170 5.77 -4.04 7.40
CA GLY A 170 5.26 -5.09 8.26
C GLY A 170 5.30 -4.71 9.73
N LYS A 171 6.42 -4.15 10.21
CA LYS A 171 6.58 -3.64 11.58
C LYS A 171 5.56 -2.54 11.89
N ILE A 172 5.42 -1.55 11.00
CA ILE A 172 4.45 -0.47 11.16
C ILE A 172 3.02 -1.01 11.19
N SER A 173 2.66 -1.89 10.25
CA SER A 173 1.30 -2.45 10.21
C SER A 173 1.01 -3.40 11.37
N GLY A 174 1.98 -4.20 11.79
CA GLY A 174 1.85 -5.16 12.88
C GLY A 174 1.68 -4.47 14.23
N ALA A 175 2.45 -3.40 14.47
CA ALA A 175 2.33 -2.57 15.67
C ALA A 175 0.92 -1.96 15.86
N MET A 176 0.18 -1.74 14.77
CA MET A 176 -1.18 -1.18 14.81
C MET A 176 -2.26 -2.21 15.14
N VAL A 177 -1.99 -3.51 15.03
CA VAL A 177 -3.01 -4.57 15.23
C VAL A 177 -3.56 -4.53 16.64
N TYR A 178 -2.67 -4.48 17.66
CA TYR A 178 -3.09 -4.51 19.06
C TYR A 178 -3.97 -3.29 19.44
N PRO A 179 -3.56 -2.03 19.18
CA PRO A 179 -4.43 -0.87 19.42
C PRO A 179 -5.78 -0.94 18.71
N ILE A 180 -5.82 -1.44 17.47
CA ILE A 180 -7.07 -1.55 16.71
C ILE A 180 -8.01 -2.57 17.34
N VAL A 181 -7.49 -3.76 17.71
CA VAL A 181 -8.30 -4.81 18.35
C VAL A 181 -8.83 -4.34 19.71
N MET A 182 -7.98 -3.76 20.56
CA MET A 182 -8.39 -3.25 21.86
C MET A 182 -9.42 -2.11 21.75
N ALA A 183 -9.20 -1.16 20.84
CA ALA A 183 -10.17 -0.11 20.57
C ALA A 183 -11.50 -0.68 20.06
N ALA A 184 -11.47 -1.67 19.16
CA ALA A 184 -12.68 -2.30 18.64
C ALA A 184 -13.47 -3.02 19.75
N VAL A 185 -12.81 -3.79 20.62
CA VAL A 185 -13.44 -4.45 21.77
C VAL A 185 -14.01 -3.42 22.75
N GLY A 186 -13.23 -2.40 23.11
CA GLY A 186 -13.65 -1.37 24.05
C GLY A 186 -14.83 -0.53 23.53
N ILE A 187 -14.79 -0.12 22.26
CA ILE A 187 -15.92 0.54 21.59
C ILE A 187 -17.14 -0.39 21.55
N GLY A 188 -16.95 -1.69 21.26
CA GLY A 188 -18.02 -2.68 21.25
C GLY A 188 -18.72 -2.83 22.60
N ILE A 189 -17.95 -2.96 23.68
CA ILE A 189 -18.48 -3.03 25.06
C ILE A 189 -19.22 -1.73 25.41
N THR A 190 -18.60 -0.58 25.12
CA THR A 190 -19.22 0.73 25.38
C THR A 190 -20.54 0.89 24.61
N ALA A 191 -20.57 0.53 23.33
CA ALA A 191 -21.78 0.58 22.52
C ALA A 191 -22.86 -0.36 23.05
N MET A 192 -22.50 -1.58 23.49
CA MET A 192 -23.43 -2.52 24.11
C MET A 192 -24.05 -1.94 25.39
N LEU A 193 -23.25 -1.32 26.26
CA LEU A 193 -23.76 -0.66 27.47
C LEU A 193 -24.73 0.48 27.10
N MET A 194 -24.36 1.31 26.13
CA MET A 194 -25.18 2.45 25.69
C MET A 194 -26.50 2.04 25.03
N VAL A 195 -26.52 0.95 24.26
CA VAL A 195 -27.73 0.53 23.52
C VAL A 195 -28.65 -0.36 24.36
N VAL A 196 -28.10 -1.17 25.26
CA VAL A 196 -28.90 -2.18 25.99
C VAL A 196 -29.11 -1.82 27.46
N VAL A 197 -28.06 -1.35 28.14
CA VAL A 197 -28.09 -1.15 29.60
C VAL A 197 -28.65 0.21 29.96
N VAL A 198 -28.14 1.28 29.32
CA VAL A 198 -28.58 2.65 29.60
C VAL A 198 -30.09 2.82 29.42
N PRO A 199 -30.73 2.37 28.31
CA PRO A 199 -32.17 2.57 28.13
C PRO A 199 -33.03 1.88 29.20
N LYS A 200 -32.66 0.64 29.59
CA LYS A 200 -33.37 -0.11 30.63
C LYS A 200 -33.34 0.61 31.97
N VAL A 201 -32.18 1.15 32.35
CA VAL A 201 -32.03 1.94 33.57
C VAL A 201 -32.88 3.21 33.49
N THR A 202 -32.86 3.89 32.35
CA THR A 202 -33.55 5.17 32.18
C THR A 202 -35.07 5.05 32.16
N GLN A 203 -35.62 3.92 31.67
CA GLN A 203 -37.04 3.61 31.75
C GLN A 203 -37.52 3.54 33.20
N ILE A 204 -36.75 2.89 34.08
CA ILE A 204 -37.06 2.81 35.52
C ILE A 204 -37.15 4.22 36.12
N PHE A 205 -36.26 5.14 35.73
CA PHE A 205 -36.31 6.52 36.22
C PHE A 205 -37.45 7.36 35.62
N ALA A 206 -37.82 7.13 34.36
CA ALA A 206 -38.92 7.81 33.71
C ALA A 206 -40.26 7.49 34.40
N ASP A 207 -40.46 6.23 34.78
CA ASP A 207 -41.67 5.75 35.48
C ASP A 207 -41.82 6.35 36.88
N MET A 208 -40.73 6.84 37.47
CA MET A 208 -40.71 7.47 38.80
C MET A 208 -40.98 8.98 38.79
N GLY A 209 -41.06 9.62 37.62
CA GLY A 209 -41.48 11.03 37.49
C GLY A 209 -40.56 12.08 38.13
N LYS A 210 -39.32 11.74 38.50
CA LYS A 210 -38.34 12.67 39.10
C LYS A 210 -37.35 13.24 38.07
N ALA A 211 -36.87 14.47 38.34
CA ALA A 211 -35.90 15.13 37.49
C ALA A 211 -34.52 14.45 37.58
N LEU A 212 -34.04 13.92 36.46
CA LEU A 212 -32.72 13.27 36.37
C LEU A 212 -31.56 14.27 36.57
N PRO A 213 -30.44 13.86 37.20
CA PRO A 213 -29.20 14.64 37.23
C PRO A 213 -28.66 14.95 35.82
N TRP A 214 -27.90 16.04 35.67
CA TRP A 214 -27.42 16.51 34.36
C TRP A 214 -26.54 15.47 33.65
N ASN A 215 -25.75 14.73 34.40
CA ASN A 215 -24.85 13.65 33.97
C ASN A 215 -25.64 12.49 33.35
N THR A 216 -26.76 12.09 33.97
CA THR A 216 -27.66 11.06 33.41
C THR A 216 -28.43 11.56 32.19
N ARG A 217 -28.82 12.85 32.14
CA ARG A 217 -29.44 13.44 30.92
C ARG A 217 -28.49 13.46 29.73
N LEU A 218 -27.22 13.83 29.95
CA LEU A 218 -26.19 13.78 28.90
C LEU A 218 -25.97 12.35 28.42
N LEU A 219 -25.96 11.38 29.33
CA LEU A 219 -25.84 9.96 29.00
C LEU A 219 -27.02 9.47 28.16
N ILE A 220 -28.25 9.82 28.51
CA ILE A 220 -29.46 9.49 27.75
C ILE A 220 -29.38 10.10 26.36
N PHE A 221 -29.02 11.39 26.25
CA PHE A 221 -28.88 12.05 24.96
C PHE A 221 -27.87 11.36 24.04
N LEU A 222 -26.72 10.96 24.57
CA LEU A 222 -25.71 10.20 23.83
C LEU A 222 -26.18 8.78 23.48
N SER A 223 -26.91 8.13 24.39
CA SER A 223 -27.51 6.80 24.19
C SER A 223 -28.58 6.83 23.10
N ASP A 224 -29.48 7.82 23.09
CA ASP A 224 -30.51 7.98 22.05
C ASP A 224 -29.91 8.23 20.67
N ILE A 225 -28.85 9.05 20.58
CA ILE A 225 -28.09 9.25 19.35
C ILE A 225 -27.46 7.92 18.89
N THR A 226 -26.88 7.17 19.83
CA THR A 226 -26.18 5.90 19.53
C THR A 226 -27.16 4.74 19.27
N GLY A 227 -28.38 4.77 19.81
CA GLY A 227 -29.39 3.73 19.64
C GLY A 227 -30.27 3.95 18.41
N ASN A 228 -30.82 5.16 18.25
CA ASN A 228 -31.77 5.47 17.18
C ASN A 228 -31.12 6.02 15.90
N TYR A 229 -29.97 6.69 16.03
CA TYR A 229 -29.29 7.37 14.93
C TYR A 229 -27.92 6.76 14.58
N TRP A 230 -27.61 5.53 15.03
CA TRP A 230 -26.34 4.86 14.70
C TRP A 230 -26.07 4.78 13.20
N TRP A 231 -27.11 4.57 12.39
CA TRP A 231 -27.03 4.53 10.94
C TRP A 231 -26.69 5.89 10.35
N LEU A 232 -27.18 6.98 10.94
CA LEU A 232 -26.85 8.35 10.55
C LEU A 232 -25.40 8.68 10.91
N ILE A 233 -24.92 8.26 12.09
CA ILE A 233 -23.51 8.39 12.50
C ILE A 233 -22.61 7.61 11.56
N ALA A 234 -22.98 6.37 11.21
CA ALA A 234 -22.24 5.54 10.27
C ALA A 234 -22.22 6.16 8.86
N LEU A 235 -23.36 6.65 8.36
CA LEU A 235 -23.47 7.34 7.08
C LEU A 235 -22.60 8.61 7.05
N LEU A 236 -22.66 9.42 8.11
CA LEU A 236 -21.89 10.65 8.25
C LEU A 236 -20.39 10.35 8.34
N GLY A 237 -20.01 9.32 9.08
CA GLY A 237 -18.63 8.84 9.19
C GLY A 237 -18.08 8.34 7.86
N ILE A 238 -18.87 7.57 7.11
CA ILE A 238 -18.52 7.12 5.75
C ILE A 238 -18.40 8.33 4.81
N GLY A 239 -19.34 9.26 4.85
CA GLY A 239 -19.32 10.50 4.06
C GLY A 239 -18.08 11.35 4.35
N LEU A 240 -17.78 11.61 5.62
CA LEU A 240 -16.57 12.29 6.07
C LEU A 240 -15.30 11.54 5.65
N PHE A 241 -15.29 10.22 5.73
CA PHE A 241 -14.16 9.40 5.30
C PHE A 241 -13.89 9.56 3.79
N PHE A 242 -14.93 9.48 2.95
CA PHE A 242 -14.78 9.69 1.51
C PHE A 242 -14.42 11.13 1.17
N LEU A 243 -15.00 12.12 1.85
CA LEU A 243 -14.68 13.53 1.67
C LEU A 243 -13.23 13.83 2.07
N PHE A 244 -12.78 13.32 3.21
CA PHE A 244 -11.40 13.42 3.67
C PHE A 244 -10.44 12.72 2.69
N ARG A 245 -10.82 11.53 2.19
CA ARG A 245 -10.02 10.79 1.20
C ARG A 245 -9.92 11.54 -0.12
N TRP A 246 -10.99 12.20 -0.56
CA TRP A 246 -10.99 13.05 -1.76
C TRP A 246 -10.15 14.31 -1.54
N TRP A 247 -10.34 15.00 -0.42
CA TRP A 247 -9.55 16.18 -0.04
C TRP A 247 -8.05 15.87 0.07
N LYS A 248 -7.68 14.73 0.65
CA LYS A 248 -6.28 14.28 0.77
C LYS A 248 -5.62 13.97 -0.58
N LYS A 249 -6.39 13.69 -1.64
CA LYS A 249 -5.85 13.54 -3.00
C LYS A 249 -5.51 14.87 -3.66
N THR A 250 -6.08 15.99 -3.18
CA THR A 250 -5.77 17.30 -3.74
C THR A 250 -4.35 17.74 -3.35
N PRO A 251 -3.62 18.46 -4.24
CA PRO A 251 -2.27 18.95 -3.93
C PRO A 251 -2.21 19.81 -2.67
N ALA A 252 -3.20 20.68 -2.48
CA ALA A 252 -3.31 21.55 -1.30
C ALA A 252 -3.61 20.76 -0.02
N GLY A 253 -4.53 19.80 -0.07
CA GLY A 253 -4.88 18.95 1.08
C GLY A 253 -3.71 18.08 1.52
N ARG A 254 -3.01 17.45 0.58
CA ARG A 254 -1.79 16.68 0.87
C ARG A 254 -0.71 17.55 1.50
N GLY A 255 -0.44 18.72 0.93
CA GLY A 255 0.57 19.66 1.46
C GLY A 255 0.27 20.15 2.88
N ARG A 256 -1.00 20.46 3.18
CA ARG A 256 -1.41 20.87 4.53
C ARG A 256 -1.30 19.74 5.53
N LEU A 257 -1.77 18.54 5.18
CA LEU A 257 -1.68 17.36 6.05
C LEU A 257 -0.24 16.99 6.35
N ASP A 258 0.63 16.95 5.34
CA ASP A 258 2.04 16.64 5.50
C ASP A 258 2.74 17.62 6.44
N ARG A 259 2.37 18.92 6.39
CA ARG A 259 2.86 19.94 7.32
C ARG A 259 2.31 19.75 8.73
N ILE A 260 1.04 19.39 8.89
CA ILE A 260 0.43 19.11 10.19
C ILE A 260 1.13 17.92 10.84
N TYR A 261 1.29 16.81 10.12
CA TYR A 261 1.96 15.62 10.65
C TYR A 261 3.39 15.92 11.14
N LEU A 262 4.15 16.75 10.42
CA LEU A 262 5.50 17.16 10.83
C LEU A 262 5.53 18.06 12.07
N LYS A 263 4.43 18.76 12.39
CA LYS A 263 4.31 19.64 13.57
C LYS A 263 3.80 18.91 14.82
N LEU A 264 3.16 17.76 14.68
CA LEU A 264 2.68 17.00 15.83
C LEU A 264 3.85 16.48 16.67
N TRP A 265 3.83 16.75 17.98
CA TRP A 265 4.92 16.39 18.90
C TRP A 265 5.23 14.88 18.89
N VAL A 266 4.20 14.04 18.87
CA VAL A 266 4.39 12.58 18.96
C VAL A 266 4.73 11.97 17.60
N VAL A 267 4.02 12.38 16.54
CA VAL A 267 4.06 11.77 15.20
C VAL A 267 5.15 12.40 14.31
N GLY A 268 5.39 13.70 14.44
CA GLY A 268 6.33 14.44 13.59
C GLY A 268 7.75 13.90 13.60
N PRO A 269 8.35 13.62 14.78
CA PRO A 269 9.66 12.98 14.86
C PRO A 269 9.71 11.63 14.15
N LEU A 270 8.69 10.79 14.32
CA LEU A 270 8.62 9.48 13.66
C LEU A 270 8.54 9.62 12.13
N VAL A 271 7.67 10.51 11.63
CA VAL A 271 7.53 10.76 10.18
C VAL A 271 8.85 11.23 9.58
N ARG A 272 9.57 12.11 10.29
CA ARG A 272 10.87 12.61 9.87
C ARG A 272 11.93 11.51 9.87
N MET A 273 12.03 10.70 10.93
CA MET A 273 12.97 9.58 11.00
C MET A 273 12.72 8.56 9.88
N VAL A 274 11.45 8.19 9.63
CA VAL A 274 11.09 7.27 8.53
C VAL A 274 11.48 7.85 7.17
N ALA A 275 11.25 9.14 6.96
CA ALA A 275 11.62 9.79 5.70
C ALA A 275 13.13 9.90 5.51
N ILE A 276 13.90 10.18 6.57
CA ILE A 276 15.37 10.22 6.55
C ILE A 276 15.94 8.83 6.30
N SER A 277 15.43 7.81 7.00
CA SER A 277 15.82 6.42 6.78
C SER A 277 15.59 6.02 5.32
N ARG A 278 14.41 6.30 4.75
CA ARG A 278 14.12 6.03 3.34
C ARG A 278 14.99 6.82 2.39
N PHE A 279 15.22 8.10 2.68
CA PHE A 279 16.13 8.96 1.90
C PHE A 279 17.53 8.34 1.86
N ALA A 280 18.11 8.08 3.03
CA ALA A 280 19.47 7.58 3.16
C ALA A 280 19.62 6.18 2.57
N ARG A 281 18.67 5.26 2.87
CA ARG A 281 18.67 3.91 2.32
C ARG A 281 18.61 3.92 0.80
N THR A 282 17.70 4.69 0.24
CA THR A 282 17.49 4.73 -1.21
C THR A 282 18.68 5.39 -1.91
N MET A 283 19.14 6.54 -1.41
CA MET A 283 20.31 7.23 -1.95
C MET A 283 21.56 6.33 -1.90
N GLY A 284 21.87 5.74 -0.73
CA GLY A 284 23.02 4.85 -0.57
C GLY A 284 22.96 3.63 -1.48
N THR A 285 21.79 2.98 -1.56
CA THR A 285 21.60 1.80 -2.43
C THR A 285 21.79 2.13 -3.91
N MET A 286 21.25 3.27 -4.38
CA MET A 286 21.35 3.68 -5.78
C MET A 286 22.75 4.15 -6.16
N LEU A 287 23.39 4.95 -5.30
CA LEU A 287 24.76 5.41 -5.51
C LEU A 287 25.74 4.22 -5.50
N ALA A 288 25.57 3.27 -4.58
CA ALA A 288 26.36 2.04 -4.54
C ALA A 288 26.12 1.12 -5.76
N ALA A 289 25.01 1.29 -6.47
CA ALA A 289 24.72 0.63 -7.74
C ALA A 289 25.22 1.42 -8.96
N GLY A 290 25.92 2.53 -8.75
CA GLY A 290 26.49 3.37 -9.81
C GLY A 290 25.51 4.34 -10.45
N VAL A 291 24.31 4.56 -9.89
CA VAL A 291 23.35 5.52 -10.43
C VAL A 291 23.81 6.95 -10.14
N PRO A 292 23.88 7.87 -11.12
CA PRO A 292 24.33 9.24 -10.91
C PRO A 292 23.54 10.00 -9.84
N LEU A 293 24.24 10.80 -9.02
CA LEU A 293 23.66 11.52 -7.87
C LEU A 293 22.40 12.34 -8.19
N LEU A 294 22.43 13.13 -9.26
CA LEU A 294 21.28 13.94 -9.68
C LEU A 294 20.06 13.08 -10.04
N ARG A 295 20.30 11.95 -10.73
CA ARG A 295 19.24 11.00 -11.10
C ARG A 295 18.67 10.30 -9.87
N THR A 296 19.53 9.96 -8.92
CA THR A 296 19.16 9.37 -7.64
C THR A 296 18.24 10.32 -6.85
N LEU A 297 18.53 11.62 -6.79
CA LEU A 297 17.68 12.60 -6.11
C LEU A 297 16.28 12.72 -6.72
N GLU A 298 16.15 12.67 -8.05
CA GLU A 298 14.86 12.70 -8.74
C GLU A 298 13.98 11.50 -8.34
N ILE A 299 14.58 10.32 -8.21
CA ILE A 299 13.89 9.09 -7.85
C ILE A 299 13.55 9.08 -6.37
N VAL A 300 14.50 9.44 -5.51
CA VAL A 300 14.32 9.50 -4.05
C VAL A 300 13.19 10.44 -3.66
N ARG A 301 13.06 11.58 -4.33
CA ARG A 301 11.94 12.52 -4.17
C ARG A 301 10.58 11.81 -4.21
N SER A 302 10.37 10.87 -5.13
CA SER A 302 9.09 10.14 -5.26
C SER A 302 8.78 9.20 -4.09
N ILE A 303 9.80 8.80 -3.31
CA ILE A 303 9.71 7.75 -2.28
C ILE A 303 9.51 8.32 -0.86
N LEU A 304 9.84 9.60 -0.62
CA LEU A 304 9.73 10.24 0.70
C LEU A 304 8.30 10.31 1.23
N GLY A 305 7.30 10.33 0.33
CA GLY A 305 5.88 10.32 0.69
C GLY A 305 5.33 11.62 1.29
N ASN A 306 6.18 12.51 1.81
CA ASN A 306 5.84 13.80 2.40
C ASN A 306 6.27 14.97 1.48
N THR A 307 5.31 15.78 1.06
CA THR A 307 5.50 16.90 0.12
C THR A 307 6.43 18.00 0.62
N VAL A 308 6.54 18.23 1.94
CA VAL A 308 7.49 19.19 2.50
C VAL A 308 8.92 18.70 2.31
N LEU A 309 9.16 17.42 2.61
CA LEU A 309 10.49 16.80 2.44
C LEU A 309 10.85 16.61 0.97
N MET A 310 9.86 16.38 0.09
CA MET A 310 10.07 16.39 -1.36
C MET A 310 10.65 17.72 -1.85
N LYS A 311 10.14 18.85 -1.35
CA LYS A 311 10.66 20.18 -1.69
C LYS A 311 12.08 20.39 -1.19
N VAL A 312 12.42 19.84 -0.02
CA VAL A 312 13.80 19.88 0.49
C VAL A 312 14.76 19.16 -0.46
N VAL A 313 14.35 17.99 -0.98
CA VAL A 313 15.16 17.25 -1.96
C VAL A 313 15.20 17.93 -3.32
N ASP A 314 14.10 18.56 -3.76
CA ASP A 314 14.08 19.38 -4.98
C ASP A 314 15.09 20.53 -4.88
N ASN A 315 15.08 21.27 -3.77
CA ASN A 315 16.04 22.34 -3.51
C ASN A 315 17.47 21.83 -3.44
N ALA A 316 17.70 20.66 -2.83
CA ALA A 316 19.03 20.07 -2.76
C ALA A 316 19.55 19.65 -4.15
N ARG A 317 18.68 19.11 -5.01
CA ARG A 317 19.02 18.78 -6.39
C ARG A 317 19.38 20.04 -7.19
N ASP A 318 18.61 21.11 -7.04
CA ASP A 318 18.85 22.36 -7.76
C ASP A 318 20.17 23.01 -7.30
N ALA A 319 20.46 22.99 -5.99
CA ALA A 319 21.73 23.45 -5.44
C ALA A 319 22.95 22.67 -5.97
N ILE A 320 22.85 21.35 -6.13
CA ILE A 320 23.93 20.53 -6.70
C ILE A 320 24.15 20.84 -8.19
N ARG A 321 23.08 21.14 -8.94
CA ARG A 321 23.20 21.60 -10.33
C ARG A 321 23.95 22.92 -10.44
N GLU A 322 23.88 23.75 -9.42
CA GLU A 322 24.62 25.01 -9.28
C GLU A 322 26.04 24.82 -8.69
N GLY A 323 26.44 23.59 -8.35
CA GLY A 323 27.75 23.25 -7.81
C GLY A 323 27.88 23.37 -6.28
N GLU A 324 26.78 23.56 -5.54
CA GLU A 324 26.78 23.51 -4.08
C GLU A 324 26.82 22.05 -3.57
N SER A 325 27.46 21.85 -2.41
CA SER A 325 27.40 20.59 -1.66
C SER A 325 25.95 20.22 -1.29
N ILE A 326 25.61 18.93 -1.39
CA ILE A 326 24.27 18.42 -1.01
C ILE A 326 23.96 18.63 0.48
N ALA A 327 24.96 18.69 1.35
CA ALA A 327 24.76 18.78 2.79
C ALA A 327 24.15 20.12 3.22
N ASN A 328 24.52 21.21 2.55
CA ASN A 328 24.09 22.58 2.87
C ASN A 328 22.57 22.80 2.72
N PRO A 329 21.93 22.51 1.56
CA PRO A 329 20.49 22.68 1.40
C PRO A 329 19.69 21.76 2.34
N LEU A 330 20.20 20.56 2.64
CA LEU A 330 19.59 19.67 3.62
C LEU A 330 19.66 20.25 5.05
N ALA A 331 20.80 20.84 5.43
CA ALA A 331 20.97 21.50 6.73
C ALA A 331 20.10 22.76 6.86
N LYS A 332 20.08 23.62 5.83
CA LYS A 332 19.25 24.84 5.78
C LYS A 332 17.75 24.54 5.94
N SER A 333 17.30 23.34 5.57
CA SER A 333 15.89 22.96 5.69
C SER A 333 15.39 22.81 7.13
N GLY A 334 16.27 22.55 8.11
CA GLY A 334 15.90 22.26 9.50
C GLY A 334 15.17 20.92 9.72
N HIS A 335 14.93 20.14 8.65
CA HIS A 335 14.27 18.84 8.73
C HIS A 335 15.25 17.67 8.84
N PHE A 336 16.50 17.85 8.41
CA PHE A 336 17.55 16.84 8.57
C PHE A 336 18.35 17.15 9.85
N PRO A 337 18.51 16.19 10.78
CA PRO A 337 19.29 16.39 11.98
C PRO A 337 20.77 16.67 11.67
N PRO A 338 21.46 17.46 12.53
CA PRO A 338 22.85 17.85 12.28
C PRO A 338 23.81 16.68 12.06
N VAL A 339 23.58 15.55 12.74
CA VAL A 339 24.38 14.32 12.58
C VAL A 339 24.30 13.82 11.13
N VAL A 340 23.10 13.76 10.56
CA VAL A 340 22.87 13.27 9.20
C VAL A 340 23.56 14.18 8.17
N THR A 341 23.36 15.49 8.28
CA THR A 341 23.95 16.45 7.34
C THR A 341 25.48 16.47 7.43
N ARG A 342 26.04 16.27 8.63
CA ARG A 342 27.49 16.16 8.83
C ARG A 342 28.06 14.88 8.23
N MET A 343 27.40 13.73 8.41
CA MET A 343 27.82 12.48 7.79
C MET A 343 27.80 12.56 6.26
N ILE A 344 26.75 13.18 5.71
CA ILE A 344 26.66 13.45 4.26
C ILE A 344 27.80 14.36 3.80
N ALA A 345 28.08 15.45 4.52
CA ALA A 345 29.17 16.37 4.18
C ALA A 345 30.55 15.68 4.23
N VAL A 346 30.78 14.81 5.23
CA VAL A 346 32.01 14.03 5.34
C VAL A 346 32.12 13.03 4.20
N GLY A 347 31.04 12.27 3.92
CA GLY A 347 31.01 11.30 2.82
C GLY A 347 31.20 11.92 1.45
N GLU A 348 30.63 13.10 1.20
CA GLU A 348 30.83 13.85 -0.04
C GLU A 348 32.30 14.28 -0.21
N ARG A 349 32.95 14.77 0.84
CA ARG A 349 34.37 15.18 0.79
C ARG A 349 35.33 13.99 0.68
N SER A 350 35.02 12.87 1.32
CA SER A 350 35.87 11.67 1.30
C SER A 350 35.59 10.74 0.11
N GLY A 351 34.58 11.04 -0.71
CA GLY A 351 34.14 10.16 -1.80
C GLY A 351 33.51 8.85 -1.30
N GLN A 352 32.98 8.84 -0.07
CA GLN A 352 32.34 7.69 0.58
C GLN A 352 30.90 8.00 0.97
N LEU A 353 30.18 8.70 0.08
CA LEU A 353 28.81 9.14 0.35
C LEU A 353 27.86 7.94 0.50
N GLU A 354 28.08 6.89 -0.28
CA GLU A 354 27.34 5.63 -0.29
C GLU A 354 27.32 5.00 1.11
N SER A 355 28.49 4.76 1.69
CA SER A 355 28.65 4.08 2.97
C SER A 355 28.15 4.93 4.15
N MET A 356 28.35 6.25 4.09
CA MET A 356 27.81 7.16 5.09
C MET A 356 26.28 7.17 5.07
N LEU A 357 25.66 7.14 3.89
CA LEU A 357 24.20 7.05 3.76
C LEU A 357 23.66 5.68 4.20
N GLU A 358 24.35 4.59 3.90
CA GLU A 358 23.98 3.25 4.41
C GLU A 358 24.03 3.22 5.95
N THR A 359 25.06 3.82 6.56
CA THR A 359 25.19 3.92 8.03
C THR A 359 24.08 4.76 8.65
N VAL A 360 23.74 5.91 8.04
CA VAL A 360 22.60 6.74 8.46
C VAL A 360 21.30 5.94 8.36
N ALA A 361 21.12 5.19 7.28
CA ALA A 361 19.92 4.37 7.08
C ALA A 361 19.78 3.31 8.18
N ASP A 362 20.82 2.54 8.47
CA ASP A 362 20.81 1.48 9.49
C ASP A 362 20.51 2.05 10.89
N SER A 363 21.15 3.18 11.23
CA SER A 363 20.93 3.88 12.51
C SER A 363 19.49 4.37 12.63
N TYR A 364 18.96 5.06 11.63
CA TYR A 364 17.59 5.58 11.68
C TYR A 364 16.52 4.49 11.55
N GLU A 365 16.78 3.39 10.85
CA GLU A 365 15.86 2.22 10.86
C GLU A 365 15.74 1.65 12.27
N THR A 366 16.85 1.54 12.99
CA THR A 366 16.88 1.09 14.39
C THR A 366 16.14 2.07 15.31
N GLU A 367 16.36 3.38 15.14
CA GLU A 367 15.63 4.39 15.91
C GLU A 367 14.13 4.39 15.62
N VAL A 368 13.73 4.19 14.36
CA VAL A 368 12.33 4.05 13.95
C VAL A 368 11.70 2.85 14.66
N ASP A 369 12.37 1.71 14.69
CA ASP A 369 11.88 0.51 15.37
C ASP A 369 11.66 0.76 16.87
N LEU A 370 12.65 1.34 17.55
CA LEU A 370 12.57 1.67 18.97
C LEU A 370 11.45 2.68 19.24
N ARG A 371 11.28 3.67 18.36
CA ARG A 371 10.23 4.67 18.51
C ARG A 371 8.85 4.08 18.30
N ILE A 372 8.68 3.19 17.32
CA ILE A 372 7.42 2.45 17.10
C ILE A 372 7.08 1.64 18.34
N GLN A 373 8.04 0.86 18.88
CA GLN A 373 7.82 0.06 20.08
C GLN A 373 7.36 0.91 21.27
N ARG A 374 8.04 2.03 21.54
CA ARG A 374 7.68 2.96 22.63
C ARG A 374 6.29 3.58 22.42
N LEU A 375 5.93 3.92 21.20
CA LEU A 375 4.61 4.47 20.91
C LEU A 375 3.53 3.42 21.13
N THR A 376 3.75 2.18 20.69
CA THR A 376 2.82 1.08 20.89
C THR A 376 2.61 0.78 22.38
N THR A 377 3.66 0.72 23.19
CA THR A 377 3.53 0.47 24.64
C THR A 377 2.88 1.62 25.38
N LEU A 378 3.07 2.88 24.95
CA LEU A 378 2.37 4.03 25.55
C LEU A 378 0.88 4.11 25.15
N MET A 379 0.51 3.57 24.00
CA MET A 379 -0.90 3.53 23.58
C MET A 379 -1.76 2.65 24.49
N GLU A 380 -1.19 1.59 25.06
CA GLU A 380 -1.93 0.65 25.90
C GLU A 380 -2.50 1.30 27.18
N PRO A 381 -1.69 1.93 28.06
CA PRO A 381 -2.23 2.65 29.22
C PRO A 381 -3.21 3.75 28.84
N LEU A 382 -2.97 4.45 27.72
CA LEU A 382 -3.86 5.51 27.25
C LEU A 382 -5.23 4.96 26.85
N ILE A 383 -5.27 3.85 26.11
CA ILE A 383 -6.51 3.18 25.72
C ILE A 383 -7.24 2.67 26.96
N ILE A 384 -6.53 2.02 27.89
CA ILE A 384 -7.13 1.51 29.13
C ILE A 384 -7.70 2.66 29.98
N LEU A 385 -6.96 3.75 30.16
CA LEU A 385 -7.42 4.91 30.92
C LEU A 385 -8.64 5.56 30.27
N LEU A 386 -8.64 5.69 28.94
CA LEU A 386 -9.74 6.28 28.20
C LEU A 386 -10.98 5.37 28.25
N MET A 387 -10.82 4.06 28.09
CA MET A 387 -11.90 3.08 28.20
C MET A 387 -12.44 2.99 29.62
N GLY A 388 -11.56 2.92 30.63
CA GLY A 388 -11.94 2.93 32.04
C GLY A 388 -12.66 4.23 32.42
N GLY A 389 -12.21 5.36 31.90
CA GLY A 389 -12.87 6.65 32.08
C GLY A 389 -14.27 6.69 31.46
N ILE A 390 -14.43 6.19 30.23
CA ILE A 390 -15.73 6.12 29.55
C ILE A 390 -16.68 5.15 30.29
N VAL A 391 -16.24 3.94 30.58
CA VAL A 391 -17.06 2.93 31.29
C VAL A 391 -17.39 3.40 32.70
N GLY A 392 -16.41 3.95 33.43
CA GLY A 392 -16.61 4.52 34.75
C GLY A 392 -17.62 5.67 34.75
N PHE A 393 -17.55 6.57 33.75
CA PHE A 393 -18.52 7.64 33.57
C PHE A 393 -19.94 7.09 33.35
N ILE A 394 -20.10 6.04 32.53
CA ILE A 394 -21.39 5.38 32.30
C ILE A 394 -21.92 4.78 33.61
N VAL A 395 -21.09 4.01 34.31
CA VAL A 395 -21.48 3.34 35.56
C VAL A 395 -21.85 4.35 36.64
N LEU A 396 -21.07 5.40 36.85
CA LEU A 396 -21.37 6.45 37.84
C LEU A 396 -22.65 7.21 37.50
N SER A 397 -22.88 7.51 36.21
CA SER A 397 -24.09 8.18 35.74
C SER A 397 -25.36 7.36 35.94
N ILE A 398 -25.22 6.03 36.05
CA ILE A 398 -26.30 5.09 36.39
C ILE A 398 -26.42 4.92 37.91
N LEU A 399 -25.31 4.74 38.62
CA LEU A 399 -25.29 4.36 40.03
C LEU A 399 -25.68 5.52 40.96
N LEU A 400 -25.24 6.75 40.67
CA LEU A 400 -25.54 7.91 41.53
C LEU A 400 -27.05 8.12 41.72
N PRO A 401 -27.88 8.16 40.65
CA PRO A 401 -29.34 8.22 40.82
C PRO A 401 -29.93 7.08 41.66
N ILE A 402 -29.37 5.86 41.59
CA ILE A 402 -29.84 4.71 42.37
C ILE A 402 -29.52 4.89 43.86
N LEU A 403 -28.35 5.45 44.18
CA LEU A 403 -27.96 5.74 45.56
C LEU A 403 -28.82 6.85 46.17
N ASP A 404 -29.04 7.94 45.43
CA ASP A 404 -29.93 9.04 45.85
C ASP A 404 -31.36 8.54 46.12
N MET A 405 -31.82 7.51 45.40
CA MET A 405 -33.12 6.88 45.68
C MET A 405 -33.14 6.16 47.02
N ASN A 406 -32.07 5.46 47.39
CA ASN A 406 -32.03 4.66 48.62
C ASN A 406 -32.01 5.56 49.87
N GLU A 407 -31.36 6.72 49.80
CA GLU A 407 -31.36 7.72 50.88
C GLU A 407 -32.69 8.47 51.03
N MET A 408 -33.58 8.45 50.03
CA MET A 408 -34.92 9.06 50.13
C MET A 408 -36.01 8.08 50.57
N VAL A 409 -35.72 6.77 50.60
CA VAL A 409 -36.67 5.71 50.99
C VAL A 409 -36.40 5.18 52.40
N GLY A 410 -35.21 5.42 52.95
CA GLY A 410 -34.93 5.37 54.40
C GLY A 410 -35.17 6.72 55.05
#